data_AF-A0A0B8QMV8-F1
#
_entry.id   AF-A0A0B8QMV8-F1
#
_cell.length_a   1.000
_cell.length_b   1.000
_cell.length_c   1.000
_cell.angle_alpha   90.00
_cell.angle_beta   90.00
_cell.angle_gamma   90.00
#
_symmetry.space_group_name_H-M   'P 1'
#
loop_
_entity.id
_entity.type
_entity.pdbx_description
1 polymer ?
#
loop_
_entity_poly.entity_id
_entity_poly.type
_entity_poly.pdbx_seq_one_letter_code
_entity_poly.pdbx_strand_id
1 'polypeptide(L)'
;MKKLSLSIALGLNLIALPTLANTEVSTLTDYFSPAGEKTTVENYPTLETSRQYLKNQELVGINNFLHKRELTPTEEQPVVRMNRDTYYSMAVIDVSKGASVTLPEIPEGKYMSMEIITEDHRIQAMKYGAGTFELSTTLAITFTPSSA
;
A
#
# COMPACT_ATOMS: atom_id res chain seq x y z
N MET A 1 27.41 -62.90 8.95
CA MET A 1 28.55 -61.95 8.92
C MET A 1 28.13 -60.72 8.12
N LYS A 2 28.42 -59.54 8.68
CA LYS A 2 28.28 -58.17 8.15
C LYS A 2 26.88 -57.64 7.80
N LYS A 3 26.35 -56.87 8.77
CA LYS A 3 25.31 -55.84 8.61
C LYS A 3 25.87 -54.70 7.74
N LEU A 4 25.09 -54.13 6.84
CA LEU A 4 25.39 -52.84 6.22
C LEU A 4 24.17 -51.93 6.36
N SER A 5 24.20 -51.09 7.38
CA SER A 5 23.22 -50.03 7.62
C SER A 5 23.58 -48.85 6.72
N LEU A 6 22.70 -48.50 5.78
CA LEU A 6 22.83 -47.31 4.95
C LEU A 6 22.21 -46.11 5.70
N SER A 7 23.02 -45.42 6.49
CA SER A 7 22.62 -44.15 7.11
C SER A 7 22.77 -43.02 6.08
N ILE A 8 21.64 -42.57 5.52
CA ILE A 8 21.59 -41.31 4.75
C ILE A 8 21.58 -40.17 5.77
N ALA A 9 22.74 -39.55 5.96
CA ALA A 9 22.83 -38.28 6.67
C ALA A 9 22.31 -37.18 5.75
N LEU A 10 21.04 -36.81 5.89
CA LEU A 10 20.47 -35.63 5.25
C LEU A 10 21.03 -34.41 6.00
N GLY A 11 22.16 -33.89 5.54
CA GLY A 11 22.72 -32.65 6.06
C GLY A 11 21.78 -31.49 5.72
N LEU A 12 20.94 -31.08 6.68
CA LEU A 12 20.27 -29.78 6.64
C LEU A 12 21.36 -28.71 6.70
N ASN A 13 21.76 -28.20 5.54
CA ASN A 13 22.41 -26.90 5.48
C ASN A 13 21.31 -25.86 5.73
N LEU A 14 21.17 -25.43 7.00
CA LEU A 14 20.53 -24.15 7.29
C LEU A 14 21.40 -23.07 6.65
N ILE A 15 21.10 -22.71 5.41
CA ILE A 15 21.51 -21.41 4.88
C ILE A 15 20.70 -20.42 5.70
N ALA A 16 21.32 -19.83 6.73
CA ALA A 16 20.82 -18.63 7.35
C ALA A 16 20.80 -17.56 6.27
N LEU A 17 19.65 -17.41 5.59
CA LEU A 17 19.39 -16.20 4.83
C LEU A 17 19.56 -15.05 5.83
N PRO A 18 20.42 -14.05 5.56
CA PRO A 18 20.40 -12.86 6.37
C PRO A 18 18.97 -12.34 6.30
N THR A 19 18.26 -12.38 7.42
CA THR A 19 17.10 -11.52 7.62
C THR A 19 17.66 -10.11 7.51
N LEU A 20 17.53 -9.50 6.34
CA LEU A 20 17.66 -8.07 6.21
C LEU A 20 16.57 -7.51 7.11
N ALA A 21 16.94 -7.19 8.35
CA ALA A 21 16.13 -6.35 9.20
C ALA A 21 16.10 -5.00 8.49
N ASN A 22 15.11 -4.80 7.63
CA ASN A 22 14.86 -3.49 7.06
C ASN A 22 14.58 -2.58 8.25
N THR A 23 15.47 -1.62 8.47
CA THR A 23 15.24 -0.56 9.45
C THR A 23 13.94 0.12 9.05
N GLU A 24 12.95 0.10 9.92
CA GLU A 24 11.70 0.81 9.69
C GLU A 24 12.01 2.31 9.58
N VAL A 25 11.61 2.90 8.46
CA VAL A 25 11.71 4.33 8.21
C VAL A 25 10.32 4.93 8.40
N SER A 26 10.22 5.98 9.22
CA SER A 26 8.95 6.64 9.54
C SER A 26 8.80 8.05 8.95
N THR A 27 9.84 8.56 8.28
CA THR A 27 9.83 9.89 7.64
C THR A 27 10.34 9.82 6.20
N LEU A 28 9.86 10.72 5.35
CA LEU A 28 10.29 10.86 3.97
C LEU A 28 11.73 11.38 3.88
N THR A 29 12.19 12.17 4.87
CA THR A 29 13.57 12.65 4.94
C THR A 29 14.55 11.48 5.12
N ASP A 30 14.24 10.56 6.03
CA ASP A 30 15.12 9.41 6.32
C ASP A 30 15.02 8.30 5.27
N TYR A 31 13.99 8.35 4.41
CA TYR A 31 13.76 7.38 3.34
C TYR A 31 14.90 7.34 2.32
N PHE A 32 15.50 8.48 2.01
CA PHE A 32 16.62 8.58 1.08
C PHE A 32 17.95 8.55 1.84
N SER A 33 18.46 7.34 2.09
CA SER A 33 19.73 7.13 2.78
C SER A 33 20.83 6.60 1.86
N PRO A 34 22.07 7.13 1.92
CA PRO A 34 23.23 6.54 1.24
C PRO A 34 23.55 5.11 1.69
N ALA A 35 23.11 4.73 2.90
CA ALA A 35 23.23 3.38 3.44
C ALA A 35 21.95 2.55 3.26
N GLY A 36 20.93 3.11 2.59
CA GLY A 36 19.66 2.45 2.33
C GLY A 36 19.76 1.38 1.24
N GLU A 37 18.67 0.62 1.08
CA GLU A 37 18.58 -0.38 0.01
C GLU A 37 18.73 0.29 -1.37
N LYS A 38 19.56 -0.31 -2.23
CA LYS A 38 19.73 0.19 -3.59
C LYS A 38 18.52 -0.15 -4.44
N THR A 39 17.93 0.85 -5.08
CA THR A 39 16.83 0.67 -6.03
C THR A 39 17.30 -0.09 -7.28
N THR A 40 16.57 -1.13 -7.63
CA THR A 40 16.67 -1.93 -8.85
C THR A 40 15.31 -1.95 -9.55
N VAL A 41 15.23 -2.51 -10.76
CA VAL A 41 13.95 -2.62 -11.48
C VAL A 41 12.96 -3.51 -10.71
N GLU A 42 13.47 -4.53 -10.02
CA GLU A 42 12.69 -5.54 -9.32
C GLU A 42 12.07 -5.00 -8.03
N ASN A 43 12.81 -4.21 -7.24
CA ASN A 43 12.30 -3.66 -5.97
C ASN A 43 11.64 -2.29 -6.11
N TYR A 44 11.78 -1.63 -7.26
CA TYR A 44 11.22 -0.29 -7.48
C TYR A 44 9.72 -0.17 -7.17
N PRO A 45 8.83 -1.10 -7.59
CA PRO A 45 7.40 -0.96 -7.30
C PRO A 45 7.11 -0.92 -5.79
N THR A 46 7.77 -1.77 -5.01
CA THR A 46 7.62 -1.83 -3.54
C THR A 46 8.20 -0.58 -2.89
N LEU A 47 9.41 -0.17 -3.28
CA LEU A 47 10.06 1.03 -2.73
C LEU A 47 9.25 2.30 -3.06
N GLU A 48 8.81 2.48 -4.30
CA GLU A 48 8.00 3.66 -4.65
C GLU A 48 6.65 3.66 -3.92
N THR A 49 6.02 2.49 -3.73
CA THR A 49 4.80 2.38 -2.92
C THR A 49 5.04 2.79 -1.47
N SER A 50 6.11 2.28 -0.86
CA SER A 50 6.54 2.63 0.51
C SER A 50 6.75 4.14 0.66
N ARG A 51 7.40 4.76 -0.35
CA ARG A 51 7.59 6.21 -0.39
C ARG A 51 6.26 6.99 -0.44
N GLN A 52 5.30 6.53 -1.25
CA GLN A 52 3.97 7.17 -1.32
C GLN A 52 3.18 6.97 -0.03
N TYR A 53 3.36 5.86 0.68
CA TYR A 53 2.76 5.64 2.00
C TYR A 53 3.31 6.66 2.99
N LEU A 54 4.64 6.81 3.08
CA LEU A 54 5.27 7.78 3.98
C LEU A 54 4.79 9.20 3.72
N LYS A 55 4.69 9.60 2.44
CA LYS A 55 4.14 10.92 2.08
C LYS A 55 2.72 11.14 2.62
N ASN A 56 1.84 10.14 2.55
CA ASN A 56 0.47 10.28 3.06
C ASN A 56 0.43 10.20 4.60
N GLN A 57 1.25 9.34 5.20
CA GLN A 57 1.40 9.23 6.65
C GLN A 57 1.88 10.55 7.27
N GLU A 58 2.81 11.25 6.64
CA GLU A 58 3.27 12.57 7.12
C GLU A 58 2.19 13.65 7.04
N LEU A 59 1.26 13.55 6.09
CA LEU A 59 0.18 14.53 5.91
C LEU A 59 -0.97 14.34 6.91
N VAL A 60 -1.38 13.09 7.16
CA VAL A 60 -2.59 12.80 7.95
C VAL A 60 -2.44 11.70 8.99
N GLY A 61 -1.32 10.98 9.00
CA GLY A 61 -1.10 9.81 9.86
C GLY A 61 -1.70 8.52 9.30
N ILE A 62 -1.40 7.40 9.97
CA ILE A 62 -1.97 6.07 9.69
C ILE A 62 -3.43 6.04 10.19
N ASN A 63 -4.30 5.30 9.50
CA ASN A 63 -5.73 5.11 9.80
C ASN A 63 -6.56 6.40 9.74
N ASN A 64 -6.08 7.42 9.04
CA ASN A 64 -6.78 8.68 8.83
C ASN A 64 -6.93 8.96 7.33
N PHE A 65 -8.05 9.57 6.95
CA PHE A 65 -8.30 9.97 5.56
C PHE A 65 -7.83 11.40 5.29
N LEU A 66 -7.05 11.55 4.22
CA LEU A 66 -6.81 12.83 3.55
C LEU A 66 -7.88 13.04 2.48
N HIS A 67 -8.85 13.92 2.74
CA HIS A 67 -9.89 14.27 1.78
C HIS A 67 -9.48 15.46 0.91
N LYS A 68 -9.32 15.26 -0.40
CA LYS A 68 -9.17 16.33 -1.39
C LYS A 68 -10.54 16.74 -1.91
N ARG A 69 -11.06 17.86 -1.39
CA ARG A 69 -12.41 18.38 -1.70
C ARG A 69 -12.47 19.25 -2.96
N GLU A 70 -11.34 19.39 -3.65
CA GLU A 70 -11.21 20.11 -4.90
C GLU A 70 -10.72 19.16 -5.99
N LEU A 71 -11.09 19.46 -7.24
CA LEU A 71 -10.56 18.71 -8.38
C LEU A 71 -9.07 18.98 -8.51
N THR A 72 -8.30 17.97 -8.90
CA THR A 72 -6.84 18.08 -8.99
C THR A 72 -6.44 19.30 -9.83
N PRO A 73 -5.65 20.26 -9.29
CA PRO A 73 -5.14 21.39 -10.07
C PRO A 73 -4.24 20.90 -11.21
N THR A 74 -4.25 21.59 -12.35
CA THR A 74 -3.40 21.22 -13.49
C THR A 74 -1.92 21.48 -13.22
N GLU A 75 -1.62 22.50 -12.41
CA GLU A 75 -0.26 22.89 -12.05
C GLU A 75 0.28 22.12 -10.83
N GLU A 76 -0.53 21.28 -10.19
CA GLU A 76 -0.18 20.56 -8.97
C GLU A 76 -0.65 19.10 -9.02
N GLN A 77 0.02 18.30 -9.86
CA GLN A 77 -0.27 16.87 -10.05
C GLN A 77 0.83 15.99 -9.43
N PRO A 78 0.72 15.65 -8.14
CA PRO A 78 1.75 14.85 -7.44
C PRO A 78 1.81 13.38 -7.91
N VAL A 79 0.79 12.93 -8.66
CA VAL A 79 0.75 11.64 -9.35
C VAL A 79 0.60 11.91 -10.84
N VAL A 80 1.30 11.15 -11.68
CA VAL A 80 1.30 11.37 -13.13
C VAL A 80 -0.12 11.20 -13.68
N ARG A 81 -0.59 12.20 -14.42
CA ARG A 81 -1.90 12.20 -15.11
C ARG A 81 -3.09 11.96 -14.17
N MET A 82 -3.15 12.69 -13.05
CA MET A 82 -4.31 12.62 -12.16
C MET A 82 -5.62 12.95 -12.88
N ASN A 83 -6.64 12.12 -12.62
CA ASN A 83 -8.00 12.40 -13.08
C ASN A 83 -8.52 13.73 -12.50
N ARG A 84 -9.34 14.44 -13.29
CA ARG A 84 -10.08 15.64 -12.84
C ARG A 84 -11.60 15.44 -12.83
N ASP A 85 -12.09 14.22 -13.10
CA ASP A 85 -13.53 13.93 -13.09
C ASP A 85 -14.03 13.50 -11.69
N THR A 86 -13.13 13.20 -10.75
CA THR A 86 -13.44 12.67 -9.42
C THR A 86 -12.66 13.36 -8.31
N TYR A 87 -13.28 13.48 -7.13
CA TYR A 87 -12.57 13.86 -5.91
C TYR A 87 -11.80 12.67 -5.34
N TYR A 88 -10.70 12.92 -4.64
CA TYR A 88 -9.85 11.88 -4.06
C TYR A 88 -9.90 11.91 -2.53
N SER A 89 -9.95 10.72 -1.94
CA SER A 89 -9.62 10.51 -0.53
C SER A 89 -8.55 9.42 -0.42
N MET A 90 -7.54 9.62 0.41
CA MET A 90 -6.42 8.67 0.54
C MET A 90 -6.22 8.33 2.00
N ALA A 91 -5.95 7.07 2.32
CA ALA A 91 -5.59 6.63 3.66
C ALA A 91 -4.61 5.45 3.61
N VAL A 92 -3.54 5.54 4.41
CA VAL A 92 -2.71 4.38 4.76
C VAL A 92 -3.37 3.71 5.95
N ILE A 93 -3.73 2.44 5.83
CA ILE A 93 -4.53 1.73 6.83
C ILE A 93 -3.73 0.54 7.34
N ASP A 94 -3.41 0.53 8.63
CA ASP A 94 -2.82 -0.62 9.30
C ASP A 94 -3.91 -1.67 9.57
N VAL A 95 -3.82 -2.80 8.87
CA VAL A 95 -4.76 -3.92 8.97
C VAL A 95 -4.31 -5.00 9.97
N SER A 96 -3.19 -4.81 10.69
CA SER A 96 -2.61 -5.83 11.58
C SER A 96 -3.55 -6.32 12.68
N LYS A 97 -4.56 -5.51 13.03
CA LYS A 97 -5.62 -5.83 14.02
C LYS A 97 -7.01 -6.00 13.39
N GLY A 98 -7.07 -6.13 12.06
CA GLY A 98 -8.29 -5.99 11.28
C GLY A 98 -8.67 -4.54 11.05
N ALA A 99 -9.27 -4.25 9.89
CA ALA A 99 -9.79 -2.93 9.56
C ALA A 99 -10.94 -3.02 8.57
N SER A 100 -11.84 -2.04 8.61
CA SER A 100 -12.93 -1.89 7.66
C SER A 100 -13.00 -0.45 7.16
N VAL A 101 -13.41 -0.25 5.91
CA VAL A 101 -13.75 1.07 5.37
C VAL A 101 -15.23 1.11 5.03
N THR A 102 -15.90 2.16 5.51
CA THR A 102 -17.30 2.43 5.16
C THR A 102 -17.36 3.52 4.10
N LEU A 103 -17.93 3.17 2.95
CA LEU A 103 -18.30 4.11 1.90
C LEU A 103 -19.74 4.58 2.16
N PRO A 104 -20.00 5.90 2.22
CA PRO A 104 -21.33 6.42 2.53
C PRO A 104 -22.29 6.26 1.35
N GLU A 105 -23.59 6.37 1.63
CA GLU A 105 -24.57 6.61 0.57
C GLU A 105 -24.24 7.91 -0.17
N ILE A 106 -24.38 7.89 -1.49
CA ILE A 106 -24.13 9.04 -2.37
C ILE A 106 -25.41 9.36 -3.17
N PRO A 107 -25.57 10.59 -3.67
CA PRO A 107 -26.72 10.94 -4.51
C PRO A 107 -26.84 10.04 -5.73
N GLU A 108 -28.08 9.78 -6.16
CA GLU A 108 -28.37 9.02 -7.38
C GLU A 108 -27.64 9.63 -8.59
N GLY A 109 -27.12 8.76 -9.47
CA GLY A 109 -26.37 9.16 -10.65
C GLY A 109 -24.91 9.52 -10.38
N LYS A 110 -24.45 9.55 -9.12
CA LYS A 110 -23.03 9.73 -8.78
C LYS A 110 -22.29 8.39 -8.75
N TYR A 111 -21.02 8.43 -9.10
CA TYR A 111 -20.13 7.27 -9.12
C TYR A 111 -19.10 7.38 -8.00
N MET A 112 -18.94 6.34 -7.18
CA MET A 112 -17.90 6.24 -6.14
C MET A 112 -17.26 4.85 -6.15
N SER A 113 -15.95 4.80 -5.98
CA SER A 113 -15.19 3.56 -5.93
C SER A 113 -14.06 3.61 -4.90
N MET A 114 -13.57 2.45 -4.48
CA MET A 114 -12.41 2.31 -3.61
C MET A 114 -11.43 1.31 -4.24
N GLU A 115 -10.21 1.79 -4.44
CA GLU A 115 -9.05 0.99 -4.83
C GLU A 115 -8.23 0.67 -3.59
N ILE A 116 -7.79 -0.57 -3.47
CA ILE A 116 -6.91 -1.00 -2.38
C ILE A 116 -5.62 -1.48 -3.04
N ILE A 117 -4.49 -0.99 -2.57
CA ILE A 117 -3.16 -1.32 -3.10
C ILE A 117 -2.33 -1.85 -1.94
N THR A 118 -1.65 -2.98 -2.11
CA THR A 118 -0.73 -3.51 -1.08
C THR A 118 0.63 -2.82 -1.14
N GLU A 119 1.43 -2.97 -0.08
CA GLU A 119 2.78 -2.40 0.01
C GLU A 119 3.71 -2.89 -1.12
N ASP A 120 3.52 -4.13 -1.56
CA ASP A 120 4.22 -4.74 -2.70
C ASP A 120 3.57 -4.41 -4.07
N HIS A 121 2.82 -3.30 -4.14
CA HIS A 121 2.25 -2.71 -5.34
C HIS A 121 1.23 -3.61 -6.08
N ARG A 122 0.38 -4.34 -5.33
CA ARG A 122 -0.70 -5.16 -5.91
C ARG A 122 -2.07 -4.56 -5.67
N ILE A 123 -2.76 -4.26 -6.76
CA ILE A 123 -4.13 -3.78 -6.76
C ILE A 123 -5.07 -4.93 -6.39
N GLN A 124 -5.94 -4.71 -5.41
CA GLN A 124 -7.00 -5.63 -5.03
C GLN A 124 -8.28 -5.35 -5.84
N ALA A 125 -9.27 -6.24 -5.72
CA ALA A 125 -10.56 -6.04 -6.36
C ALA A 125 -11.21 -4.72 -5.91
N MET A 126 -11.48 -3.85 -6.88
CA MET A 126 -12.18 -2.57 -6.69
C MET A 126 -13.51 -2.77 -5.97
N LYS A 127 -13.82 -1.85 -5.06
CA LYS A 127 -15.14 -1.77 -4.40
C LYS A 127 -15.92 -0.59 -4.95
N TYR A 128 -17.23 -0.74 -5.04
CA TYR A 128 -18.13 0.26 -5.64
C TYR A 128 -19.37 0.44 -4.78
N GLY A 129 -19.94 1.64 -4.84
CA GLY A 129 -21.18 1.97 -4.13
C GLY A 129 -21.00 2.08 -2.61
N ALA A 130 -22.11 2.30 -1.92
CA ALA A 130 -22.14 2.38 -0.47
C ALA A 130 -21.97 1.00 0.18
N GLY A 131 -21.39 0.97 1.38
CA GLY A 131 -21.22 -0.26 2.13
C GLY A 131 -20.02 -0.23 3.06
N THR A 132 -19.94 -1.23 3.93
CA THR A 132 -18.76 -1.46 4.77
C THR A 132 -17.98 -2.64 4.21
N PHE A 133 -16.69 -2.42 3.99
CA PHE A 133 -15.78 -3.36 3.35
C PHE A 133 -14.64 -3.69 4.31
N GLU A 134 -14.52 -4.95 4.68
CA GLU A 134 -13.37 -5.46 5.43
C GLU A 134 -12.12 -5.44 4.56
N LEU A 135 -11.01 -5.00 5.14
CA LEU A 135 -9.70 -4.93 4.50
C LEU A 135 -8.83 -6.06 5.02
N SER A 136 -8.17 -6.75 4.09
CA SER A 136 -7.15 -7.74 4.40
C SER A 136 -5.72 -7.23 4.18
N THR A 137 -5.53 -6.02 3.61
CA THR A 137 -4.23 -5.45 3.21
C THR A 137 -4.15 -3.90 3.33
N THR A 138 -2.94 -3.33 3.23
CA THR A 138 -2.49 -2.11 3.97
C THR A 138 -2.62 -0.70 3.31
N LEU A 139 -3.27 -0.48 2.17
CA LEU A 139 -3.60 0.90 1.71
C LEU A 139 -4.93 0.95 0.97
N ALA A 140 -5.77 1.92 1.33
CA ALA A 140 -7.01 2.22 0.61
C ALA A 140 -6.97 3.63 0.00
N ILE A 141 -7.07 3.69 -1.32
CA ILE A 141 -7.33 4.91 -2.07
C ILE A 141 -8.82 4.92 -2.40
N THR A 142 -9.55 5.88 -1.85
CA THR A 142 -10.98 6.03 -2.10
C THR A 142 -11.22 7.12 -3.14
N PHE A 143 -11.86 6.78 -4.23
CA PHE A 143 -12.35 7.73 -5.23
C PHE A 143 -13.75 8.17 -4.81
N THR A 144 -13.83 9.38 -4.28
CA THR A 144 -15.08 10.03 -3.86
C THR A 144 -15.82 10.62 -5.07
N PRO A 145 -17.14 10.86 -4.95
CA PRO A 145 -18.00 10.86 -6.11
C PRO A 145 -17.60 11.83 -7.23
N SER A 146 -17.81 11.41 -8.48
CA SER A 146 -17.50 12.23 -9.64
C SER A 146 -18.25 13.56 -9.63
N SER A 147 -17.56 14.65 -9.97
CA SER A 147 -18.22 15.91 -10.27
C SER A 147 -18.74 15.86 -11.71
N ALA A 148 -19.88 15.21 -11.90
CA ALA A 148 -20.76 15.41 -13.06
C ALA A 148 -22.20 15.36 -12.56
#